data_AF-A0A9W7EBC8-F1
#
_entry.id   AF-A0A9W7EBC8-F1
#
_cell.length_a   1.000
_cell.length_b   1.000
_cell.length_c   1.000
_cell.angle_alpha   90.00
_cell.angle_beta   90.00
_cell.angle_gamma   90.00
#
_symmetry.space_group_name_H-M   'P 1'
#
loop_
_entity.id
_entity.type
_entity.pdbx_description
1 polymer ?
#
loop_
_entity_poly.entity_id
_entity_poly.type
_entity_poly.pdbx_seq_one_letter_code
_entity_poly.pdbx_strand_id
1 'polypeptide(L)'
;MKILAFGALCSSLGAAMAGNLSTSRYESFSQVENVARSERNSSMAGNPSITRYESFSQVENVARSERNSVGGTVIYLGTFDDEAECSDACLAATTGSTRCNYYTYFPSGASIESRSLSKQCFEITSPGFNPSYDETAVTGAVHWGCRDDSDCSLNGKCSESSTCQCRPAWKGERCETLNILPTPKESGYRRMDLNQATKKMANTSSWGGAILPDPKDGTLHMWASEMTEHCGIGAWAQNSRIIHAVAESADKPFERKDVVWDVFSHEPEVVPGSDGEFVMYFTAQLRGEHGDCDCCRDGEGPCDGSTGPGDCGDDGTKTAQNLGDSDPTWMSFTTDPSGNWSEPVQIFSDYQGSDTNFAPVILKNGSMVAMWRSWTASGGSRMFLSTGSDWKDPSTYIRHTTELFPDLGAAGTEDQFIYLDNNGNYHAIFHHMYGTGTKDQWWLDATGGHAFSVNGWDWTYTGVTYGDPLARYDTDIGQGASVDFDDGTTYKFTRLERPHLLFYNVGELKGDPTHIINSAQYGRGTDPGTGANNDDECYTLVRPINVE
;
A
#
# COMPACT_ATOMS: atom_id res chain seq x y z
N MET A 1 22.64 52.69 -34.81
CA MET A 1 23.96 52.04 -34.92
C MET A 1 23.70 50.55 -35.08
N LYS A 2 23.94 49.98 -36.28
CA LYS A 2 25.19 49.28 -36.69
C LYS A 2 25.45 48.02 -35.82
N ILE A 3 25.04 46.81 -36.23
CA ILE A 3 25.63 45.90 -37.26
C ILE A 3 27.01 45.41 -36.77
N LEU A 4 27.27 44.11 -36.46
CA LEU A 4 27.51 42.90 -37.30
C LEU A 4 27.43 41.64 -36.40
N ALA A 5 27.05 40.41 -36.75
CA ALA A 5 26.87 39.64 -38.01
C ALA A 5 28.15 39.14 -38.74
N PHE A 6 28.46 37.84 -38.60
CA PHE A 6 29.13 36.88 -39.53
C PHE A 6 29.12 35.52 -38.80
N GLY A 7 28.88 34.32 -39.37
CA GLY A 7 28.91 33.82 -40.75
C GLY A 7 29.84 32.59 -40.77
N ALA A 8 29.37 31.36 -40.54
CA ALA A 8 28.78 30.43 -41.52
C ALA A 8 29.74 29.96 -42.64
N LEU A 9 29.91 28.62 -42.80
CA LEU A 9 29.89 27.86 -44.07
C LEU A 9 30.52 26.44 -43.98
N CYS A 10 29.73 25.43 -44.41
CA CYS A 10 30.08 24.29 -45.30
C CYS A 10 31.22 23.28 -44.93
N SER A 11 31.38 22.07 -45.48
CA SER A 11 30.66 21.18 -46.43
C SER A 11 31.46 19.85 -46.57
N SER A 12 30.98 18.68 -47.00
CA SER A 12 29.67 18.05 -47.24
C SER A 12 29.89 16.58 -47.73
N LEU A 13 28.83 15.80 -48.03
CA LEU A 13 28.82 14.46 -48.67
C LEU A 13 29.22 13.26 -47.75
N GLY A 14 28.64 12.06 -47.90
CA GLY A 14 27.52 11.66 -48.77
C GLY A 14 27.05 10.20 -48.60
N ALA A 15 25.79 9.96 -49.01
CA ALA A 15 25.26 8.81 -49.77
C ALA A 15 25.46 7.34 -49.30
N ALA A 16 24.37 6.77 -48.77
CA ALA A 16 23.72 5.48 -49.09
C ALA A 16 24.53 4.20 -49.42
N MET A 17 24.21 3.08 -48.74
CA MET A 17 23.37 2.00 -49.32
C MET A 17 22.97 0.92 -48.29
N ALA A 18 22.03 0.05 -48.69
CA ALA A 18 21.31 -0.91 -47.84
C ALA A 18 22.09 -2.19 -47.47
N GLY A 19 21.65 -2.86 -46.40
CA GLY A 19 22.11 -4.18 -45.99
C GLY A 19 21.20 -4.83 -44.95
N ASN A 20 20.17 -5.55 -45.40
CA ASN A 20 19.37 -6.43 -44.54
C ASN A 20 20.13 -7.74 -44.31
N LEU A 21 20.28 -8.20 -43.06
CA LEU A 21 20.40 -9.62 -42.71
C LEU A 21 20.20 -9.84 -41.21
N SER A 22 19.30 -10.75 -40.87
CA SER A 22 19.01 -11.19 -39.50
C SER A 22 20.11 -12.10 -38.93
N THR A 23 20.32 -12.09 -37.61
CA THR A 23 20.06 -13.27 -36.75
C THR A 23 20.31 -12.98 -35.26
N SER A 24 19.39 -13.49 -34.43
CA SER A 24 19.47 -13.79 -33.00
C SER A 24 20.75 -13.45 -32.21
N ARG A 25 20.59 -12.64 -31.16
CA ARG A 25 20.91 -13.03 -29.78
C ARG A 25 20.04 -12.25 -28.79
N TYR A 26 19.12 -12.95 -28.14
CA TYR A 26 18.57 -12.50 -26.86
C TYR A 26 19.62 -12.84 -25.80
N GLU A 27 20.19 -11.82 -25.15
CA GLU A 27 20.85 -11.99 -23.86
C GLU A 27 19.92 -11.41 -22.79
N SER A 28 19.61 -12.22 -21.79
CA SER A 28 18.67 -11.93 -20.72
C SER A 28 19.27 -10.90 -19.76
N PHE A 29 18.60 -9.74 -19.61
CA PHE A 29 18.92 -8.81 -18.54
C PHE A 29 18.39 -9.34 -17.19
N SER A 30 19.27 -10.00 -16.44
CA SER A 30 19.09 -10.32 -15.02
C SER A 30 20.31 -9.81 -14.24
N GLN A 31 20.46 -8.48 -14.17
CA GLN A 31 21.48 -7.84 -13.33
C GLN A 31 20.95 -6.56 -12.68
N VAL A 32 20.18 -6.75 -11.59
CA VAL A 32 20.10 -5.79 -10.49
C VAL A 32 20.32 -6.55 -9.17
N GLU A 33 21.49 -7.17 -9.05
CA GLU A 33 22.03 -7.64 -7.77
C GLU A 33 23.50 -7.22 -7.70
N ASN A 34 23.77 -6.04 -7.14
CA ASN A 34 25.11 -5.60 -6.71
C ASN A 34 25.01 -4.39 -5.75
N VAL A 35 24.18 -4.50 -4.71
CA VAL A 35 24.47 -3.85 -3.42
C VAL A 35 25.49 -4.73 -2.71
N ALA A 36 26.52 -4.14 -2.09
CA ALA A 36 27.64 -4.87 -1.51
C ALA A 36 27.27 -5.69 -0.27
N ARG A 37 26.67 -6.86 -0.47
CA ARG A 37 26.37 -7.83 0.60
C ARG A 37 27.69 -8.35 1.20
N SER A 38 27.96 -8.00 2.46
CA SER A 38 29.04 -8.59 3.25
C SER A 38 28.47 -9.40 4.41
N GLU A 39 28.51 -10.73 4.29
CA GLU A 39 28.08 -11.63 5.36
C GLU A 39 29.17 -11.79 6.42
N ARG A 40 28.87 -11.46 7.67
CA ARG A 40 29.72 -11.86 8.81
C ARG A 40 29.29 -13.27 9.27
N ASN A 41 29.75 -14.28 8.53
CA ASN A 41 29.28 -15.66 8.68
C ASN A 41 29.98 -16.38 9.85
N SER A 42 29.23 -16.66 10.93
CA SER A 42 29.70 -17.33 12.16
C SER A 42 28.89 -18.62 12.37
N SER A 43 29.38 -19.75 11.86
CA SER A 43 28.66 -21.03 11.86
C SER A 43 28.75 -21.79 13.18
N MET A 44 27.92 -21.39 14.17
CA MET A 44 27.46 -22.27 15.24
C MET A 44 25.97 -22.02 15.50
N ALA A 45 25.19 -23.10 15.65
CA ALA A 45 23.78 -23.01 16.02
C ALA A 45 23.63 -22.29 17.38
N GLY A 46 23.06 -21.09 17.37
CA GLY A 46 22.81 -20.28 18.57
C GLY A 46 23.24 -18.81 18.47
N ASN A 47 24.14 -18.44 17.54
CA ASN A 47 24.49 -17.04 17.31
C ASN A 47 23.65 -16.46 16.15
N PRO A 48 23.11 -15.24 16.27
CA PRO A 48 22.45 -14.56 15.15
C PRO A 48 23.46 -14.20 14.06
N SER A 49 23.00 -14.09 12.82
CA SER A 49 23.76 -13.48 11.73
C SER A 49 23.29 -12.05 11.48
N ILE A 50 24.04 -11.28 10.69
CA ILE A 50 23.69 -9.88 10.39
C ILE A 50 23.83 -9.65 8.89
N THR A 51 22.77 -9.14 8.25
CA THR A 51 22.83 -8.56 6.90
C THR A 51 22.95 -7.05 7.02
N ARG A 52 23.96 -6.49 6.36
CA ARG A 52 24.31 -5.07 6.41
C ARG A 52 23.85 -4.34 5.16
N TYR A 53 23.20 -3.19 5.36
CA TYR A 53 22.64 -2.30 4.33
C TYR A 53 23.34 -0.94 4.44
N GLU A 54 24.25 -0.66 3.50
CA GLU A 54 24.90 0.65 3.39
C GLU A 54 23.95 1.69 2.79
N SER A 55 24.05 2.93 3.28
CA SER A 55 23.20 4.05 2.85
C SER A 55 21.71 3.84 3.15
N PHE A 56 21.39 3.19 4.27
CA PHE A 56 20.02 2.92 4.71
C PHE A 56 19.84 3.15 6.21
N SER A 57 18.70 3.71 6.59
CA SER A 57 18.32 4.08 7.94
C SER A 57 16.95 3.51 8.29
N GLN A 58 16.89 2.59 9.25
CA GLN A 58 15.64 2.07 9.83
C GLN A 58 14.89 3.13 10.66
N VAL A 59 15.54 4.26 10.94
CA VAL A 59 15.12 5.21 11.98
C VAL A 59 14.97 6.65 11.49
N GLU A 60 15.25 6.95 10.22
CA GLU A 60 15.23 8.32 9.65
C GLU A 60 13.97 9.11 10.07
N ASN A 61 12.81 8.46 9.94
CA ASN A 61 11.51 9.08 10.16
C ASN A 61 11.16 9.37 11.63
N VAL A 62 11.91 8.78 12.58
CA VAL A 62 11.60 8.85 14.03
C VAL A 62 12.79 9.20 14.93
N ALA A 63 14.02 9.09 14.42
CA ALA A 63 15.23 9.32 15.18
C ALA A 63 15.31 10.75 15.72
N ARG A 64 15.64 10.85 17.00
CA ARG A 64 15.94 12.11 17.69
C ARG A 64 17.24 11.91 18.46
N SER A 65 18.13 12.90 18.37
CA SER A 65 19.44 12.85 19.02
C SER A 65 19.30 12.46 20.49
N GLU A 66 20.03 11.42 20.90
CA GLU A 66 20.10 10.92 22.28
C GLU A 66 18.73 10.51 22.89
N ARG A 67 17.78 10.03 22.08
CA ARG A 67 16.41 9.70 22.52
C ARG A 67 15.81 8.48 21.83
N ASN A 68 14.98 7.78 22.58
CA ASN A 68 14.07 6.75 22.06
C ASN A 68 12.91 7.38 21.27
N SER A 69 12.26 6.58 20.43
CA SER A 69 11.04 6.95 19.72
C SER A 69 9.80 7.02 20.64
N VAL A 70 8.65 7.42 20.07
CA VAL A 70 7.40 7.59 20.81
C VAL A 70 6.71 6.25 21.07
N GLY A 71 6.72 5.33 20.10
CA GLY A 71 6.27 3.95 20.27
C GLY A 71 7.21 3.07 21.09
N GLY A 72 8.43 3.55 21.37
CA GLY A 72 9.41 2.84 22.17
C GLY A 72 10.05 1.64 21.48
N THR A 73 9.83 1.44 20.17
CA THR A 73 10.44 0.36 19.40
C THR A 73 11.80 0.74 18.82
N VAL A 74 12.16 2.03 18.83
CA VAL A 74 13.52 2.51 18.51
C VAL A 74 14.15 3.06 19.79
N ILE A 75 15.27 2.47 20.21
CA ILE A 75 15.94 2.79 21.47
C ILE A 75 17.37 3.29 21.17
N TYR A 76 17.75 4.40 21.80
CA TYR A 76 19.09 4.96 21.67
C TYR A 76 20.09 4.16 22.53
N LEU A 77 21.08 3.54 21.88
CA LEU A 77 22.08 2.70 22.56
C LEU A 77 23.31 3.49 23.04
N GLY A 78 23.62 4.62 22.39
CA GLY A 78 24.78 5.45 22.74
C GLY A 78 25.50 6.04 21.53
N THR A 79 26.72 6.52 21.78
CA THR A 79 27.69 6.88 20.73
C THR A 79 28.83 5.88 20.68
N PHE A 80 29.21 5.46 19.48
CA PHE A 80 30.25 4.46 19.24
C PHE A 80 31.27 4.97 18.21
N ASP A 81 32.52 4.51 18.28
CA ASP A 81 33.56 4.96 17.35
C ASP A 81 33.42 4.31 15.96
N ASP A 82 32.86 3.10 15.90
CA ASP A 82 32.51 2.41 14.66
C ASP A 82 31.20 1.59 14.76
N GLU A 83 30.81 1.04 13.60
CA GLU A 83 29.58 0.25 13.44
C GLU A 83 29.64 -1.12 14.14
N ALA A 84 30.83 -1.70 14.30
CA ALA A 84 30.97 -3.01 14.94
C ALA A 84 30.63 -2.91 16.44
N GLU A 85 31.05 -1.83 17.11
CA GLU A 85 30.64 -1.54 18.49
C GLU A 85 29.11 -1.34 18.62
N CYS A 86 28.49 -0.65 17.65
CA CYS A 86 27.02 -0.48 17.60
C CYS A 86 26.28 -1.82 17.42
N SER A 87 26.76 -2.65 16.50
CA SER A 87 26.28 -4.02 16.28
C SER A 87 26.40 -4.87 17.56
N ASP A 88 27.57 -4.87 18.21
CA ASP A 88 27.80 -5.63 19.44
C ASP A 88 26.91 -5.15 20.59
N ALA A 89 26.65 -3.84 20.69
CA ALA A 89 25.72 -3.27 21.65
C ALA A 89 24.26 -3.70 21.40
N CYS A 90 23.81 -3.69 20.14
CA CYS A 90 22.50 -4.20 19.73
C CYS A 90 22.33 -5.69 20.08
N LEU A 91 23.32 -6.53 19.79
CA LEU A 91 23.28 -7.95 20.18
C LEU A 91 23.18 -8.13 21.71
N ALA A 92 23.90 -7.30 22.48
CA ALA A 92 23.89 -7.32 23.94
C ALA A 92 22.63 -6.72 24.60
N ALA A 93 21.89 -5.85 23.91
CA ALA A 93 20.70 -5.17 24.43
C ALA A 93 19.45 -6.07 24.58
N THR A 94 19.51 -7.31 24.06
CA THR A 94 18.48 -8.34 24.19
C THR A 94 18.05 -8.54 25.65
N THR A 95 16.81 -8.18 25.99
CA THR A 95 16.27 -8.23 27.36
C THR A 95 14.91 -8.93 27.42
N GLY A 96 14.86 -10.05 28.15
CA GLY A 96 13.63 -10.82 28.35
C GLY A 96 13.08 -11.40 27.04
N SER A 97 11.89 -10.95 26.63
CA SER A 97 11.25 -11.32 25.36
C SER A 97 11.66 -10.42 24.20
N THR A 98 12.35 -9.31 24.44
CA THR A 98 12.69 -8.32 23.42
C THR A 98 14.10 -8.56 22.86
N ARG A 99 14.22 -8.56 21.53
CA ARG A 99 15.48 -8.69 20.77
C ARG A 99 15.71 -7.42 19.97
N CYS A 100 16.97 -7.03 19.79
CA CYS A 100 17.34 -6.07 18.75
C CYS A 100 17.16 -6.76 17.38
N ASN A 101 16.14 -6.38 16.62
CA ASN A 101 15.88 -6.91 15.27
C ASN A 101 16.70 -6.17 14.21
N TYR A 102 16.97 -4.87 14.43
CA TYR A 102 17.86 -4.08 13.59
C TYR A 102 18.68 -3.11 14.43
N TYR A 103 19.84 -2.70 13.93
CA TYR A 103 20.50 -1.47 14.39
C TYR A 103 20.61 -0.47 13.25
N THR A 104 20.64 0.82 13.57
CA THR A 104 21.12 1.87 12.66
C THR A 104 22.26 2.64 13.32
N TYR A 105 23.41 2.67 12.63
CA TYR A 105 24.59 3.44 13.01
C TYR A 105 24.78 4.63 12.07
N PHE A 106 25.09 5.79 12.66
CA PHE A 106 25.41 7.02 11.96
C PHE A 106 26.91 7.31 12.10
N PRO A 107 27.73 7.23 11.03
CA PRO A 107 29.17 7.49 11.12
C PRO A 107 29.52 8.92 11.52
N SER A 108 30.82 9.15 11.77
CA SER A 108 31.33 10.47 12.15
C SER A 108 30.99 11.54 11.11
N GLY A 109 30.30 12.60 11.54
CA GLY A 109 29.86 13.71 10.67
C GLY A 109 28.44 13.59 10.10
N ALA A 110 27.75 12.48 10.33
CA ALA A 110 26.36 12.29 9.89
C ALA A 110 25.38 13.31 10.51
N SER A 111 24.37 13.70 9.73
CA SER A 111 23.31 14.62 10.16
C SER A 111 22.04 14.50 9.32
N ILE A 112 20.89 14.42 9.98
CA ILE A 112 19.56 14.47 9.35
C ILE A 112 18.93 15.84 9.67
N GLU A 113 18.45 16.56 8.65
CA GLU A 113 17.75 17.85 8.81
C GLU A 113 18.50 18.87 9.71
N SER A 114 19.81 19.04 9.49
CA SER A 114 20.73 19.86 10.32
C SER A 114 20.94 19.39 11.77
N ARG A 115 20.31 18.30 12.20
CA ARG A 115 20.54 17.65 13.51
C ARG A 115 21.69 16.66 13.36
N SER A 116 22.79 16.84 14.09
CA SER A 116 23.89 15.88 14.04
C SER A 116 23.48 14.58 14.73
N LEU A 117 23.65 13.46 14.03
CA LEU A 117 23.54 12.10 14.56
C LEU A 117 24.91 11.41 14.58
N SER A 118 25.99 12.16 14.34
CA SER A 118 27.37 11.68 14.30
C SER A 118 27.69 10.73 15.45
N LYS A 119 28.12 9.50 15.11
CA LYS A 119 28.45 8.37 15.99
C LYS A 119 27.29 7.73 16.75
N GLN A 120 26.05 8.18 16.56
CA GLN A 120 24.90 7.63 17.28
C GLN A 120 24.49 6.26 16.75
N CYS A 121 24.05 5.41 17.67
CA CYS A 121 23.55 4.07 17.40
C CYS A 121 22.18 3.89 18.03
N PHE A 122 21.27 3.28 17.29
CA PHE A 122 19.92 2.95 17.72
C PHE A 122 19.68 1.47 17.48
N GLU A 123 19.06 0.78 18.45
CA GLU A 123 18.41 -0.51 18.19
C GLU A 123 16.95 -0.30 17.80
N ILE A 124 16.42 -1.25 17.05
CA ILE A 124 15.04 -1.34 16.64
C ILE A 124 14.53 -2.71 17.08
N THR A 125 13.57 -2.72 18.00
CA THR A 125 13.03 -3.93 18.61
C THR A 125 11.76 -4.41 17.92
N SER A 126 11.13 -3.57 17.10
CA SER A 126 10.06 -4.00 16.17
C SER A 126 10.63 -4.98 15.13
N PRO A 127 9.90 -6.04 14.75
CA PRO A 127 10.32 -6.91 13.64
C PRO A 127 10.16 -6.24 12.27
N GLY A 128 9.56 -5.06 12.16
CA GLY A 128 9.32 -4.43 10.86
C GLY A 128 10.57 -4.04 10.06
N PHE A 129 10.74 -4.59 8.85
CA PHE A 129 11.79 -4.14 7.92
C PHE A 129 11.31 -3.06 6.96
N ASN A 130 11.68 -1.80 7.20
CA ASN A 130 11.27 -0.65 6.38
C ASN A 130 12.35 0.45 6.42
N PRO A 131 13.55 0.21 5.83
CA PRO A 131 14.61 1.21 5.82
C PRO A 131 14.34 2.32 4.80
N SER A 132 14.62 3.57 5.18
CA SER A 132 14.70 4.69 4.24
C SER A 132 16.14 4.87 3.73
N TYR A 133 16.33 5.36 2.51
CA TYR A 133 17.66 5.58 1.93
C TYR A 133 18.30 6.84 2.52
N ASP A 134 19.44 6.67 3.19
CA ASP A 134 20.18 7.73 3.88
C ASP A 134 21.67 7.43 3.74
N GLU A 135 22.36 8.17 2.87
CA GLU A 135 23.80 8.02 2.62
C GLU A 135 24.68 8.27 3.86
N THR A 136 24.12 8.81 4.94
CA THR A 136 24.79 9.08 6.21
C THR A 136 24.55 7.97 7.26
N ALA A 137 23.88 6.88 6.89
CA ALA A 137 23.53 5.79 7.80
C ALA A 137 23.97 4.40 7.28
N VAL A 138 24.13 3.47 8.22
CA VAL A 138 24.23 2.03 7.95
C VAL A 138 23.24 1.30 8.85
N THR A 139 22.42 0.44 8.25
CA THR A 139 21.47 -0.40 8.99
C THR A 139 21.90 -1.86 8.92
N GLY A 140 21.89 -2.57 10.04
CA GLY A 140 22.09 -4.02 10.08
C GLY A 140 20.81 -4.71 10.52
N ALA A 141 20.31 -5.65 9.70
CA ALA A 141 19.25 -6.59 10.10
C ALA A 141 19.87 -7.76 10.84
N VAL A 142 19.34 -8.06 12.04
CA VAL A 142 19.81 -9.13 12.91
C VAL A 142 18.90 -10.33 12.76
N HIS A 143 19.48 -11.41 12.27
CA HIS A 143 18.79 -12.63 11.89
C HIS A 143 18.84 -13.62 13.03
N TRP A 144 17.75 -13.67 13.79
CA TRP A 144 17.57 -14.56 14.93
C TRP A 144 16.80 -15.81 14.52
N GLY A 145 17.23 -16.96 15.05
CA GLY A 145 16.37 -18.13 15.04
C GLY A 145 15.07 -17.85 15.82
N CYS A 146 13.94 -18.23 15.23
CA CYS A 146 12.61 -18.03 15.82
C CYS A 146 12.47 -18.80 17.15
N ARG A 147 11.62 -18.29 18.04
CA ARG A 147 11.24 -18.90 19.32
C ARG A 147 9.84 -19.50 19.28
N ASP A 148 8.94 -18.83 18.59
CA ASP A 148 7.53 -19.17 18.45
C ASP A 148 6.99 -18.55 17.15
N ASP A 149 5.72 -18.81 16.84
CA ASP A 149 5.09 -18.41 15.57
C ASP A 149 5.00 -16.88 15.40
N SER A 150 5.12 -16.08 16.47
CA SER A 150 5.11 -14.60 16.39
C SER A 150 6.42 -14.03 15.84
N ASP A 151 7.55 -14.70 16.09
CA ASP A 151 8.82 -14.44 15.37
C ASP A 151 8.69 -14.80 13.87
N CYS A 152 7.65 -15.54 13.46
CA CYS A 152 7.30 -15.88 12.08
C CYS A 152 6.06 -15.13 11.56
N SER A 153 5.83 -13.92 12.07
CA SER A 153 4.73 -13.01 11.69
C SER A 153 3.31 -13.59 11.85
N LEU A 154 3.16 -14.71 12.58
CA LEU A 154 2.00 -15.62 12.59
C LEU A 154 1.62 -16.22 11.21
N ASN A 155 2.28 -15.81 10.13
CA ASN A 155 2.15 -16.30 8.77
C ASN A 155 2.94 -17.59 8.50
N GLY A 156 3.73 -18.04 9.47
CA GLY A 156 4.41 -19.33 9.47
C GLY A 156 4.42 -19.97 10.84
N LYS A 157 5.03 -21.15 10.94
CA LYS A 157 5.30 -21.83 12.21
C LYS A 157 6.78 -21.82 12.53
N CYS A 158 7.13 -21.61 13.79
CA CYS A 158 8.51 -21.80 14.22
C CYS A 158 8.80 -23.29 14.39
N SER A 159 9.83 -23.78 13.69
CA SER A 159 10.23 -25.19 13.74
C SER A 159 11.15 -25.50 14.93
N GLU A 160 11.32 -26.80 15.23
CA GLU A 160 12.29 -27.28 16.25
C GLU A 160 13.74 -26.86 15.95
N SER A 161 14.06 -26.51 14.70
CA SER A 161 15.36 -25.97 14.27
C SER A 161 15.46 -24.43 14.38
N SER A 162 14.49 -23.76 15.01
CA SER A 162 14.41 -22.29 15.09
C SER A 162 14.41 -21.59 13.72
N THR A 163 13.82 -22.22 12.71
CA THR A 163 13.57 -21.62 11.40
C THR A 163 12.07 -21.51 11.13
N CYS A 164 11.63 -20.41 10.51
CA CYS A 164 10.24 -20.23 10.14
C CYS A 164 9.85 -21.11 8.95
N GLN A 165 8.72 -21.81 9.08
CA GLN A 165 8.08 -22.59 8.03
C GLN A 165 6.83 -21.82 7.60
N CYS A 166 6.96 -21.04 6.52
CA CYS A 166 5.88 -20.19 6.03
C CYS A 166 4.72 -21.01 5.45
N ARG A 167 3.50 -20.47 5.58
CA ARG A 167 2.36 -20.93 4.79
C ARG A 167 2.58 -20.54 3.32
N PRO A 168 2.06 -21.28 2.33
CA PRO A 168 2.34 -21.05 0.90
C PRO A 168 2.18 -19.61 0.40
N ALA A 169 1.18 -18.91 0.97
CA ALA A 169 0.85 -17.51 0.67
C ALA A 169 1.90 -16.49 1.12
N TRP A 170 2.91 -16.92 1.88
CA TRP A 170 3.88 -16.08 2.55
C TRP A 170 5.32 -16.57 2.33
N LYS A 171 6.25 -15.62 2.32
CA LYS A 171 7.69 -15.81 2.14
C LYS A 171 8.47 -14.77 2.95
N GLY A 172 9.79 -14.84 2.87
CA GLY A 172 10.69 -14.08 3.73
C GLY A 172 11.19 -14.93 4.90
N GLU A 173 12.19 -14.43 5.62
CA GLU A 173 12.81 -15.17 6.72
C GLU A 173 11.86 -15.37 7.91
N ARG A 174 10.87 -14.48 8.06
CA ARG A 174 9.87 -14.49 9.12
C ARG A 174 8.45 -14.50 8.53
N CYS A 175 8.29 -14.93 7.28
CA CYS A 175 7.00 -15.03 6.60
C CYS A 175 6.25 -13.68 6.52
N GLU A 176 6.98 -12.57 6.47
CA GLU A 176 6.44 -11.21 6.50
C GLU A 176 5.94 -10.69 5.13
N THR A 177 6.31 -11.37 4.04
CA THR A 177 6.05 -10.92 2.65
C THR A 177 5.08 -11.85 1.94
N LEU A 178 4.11 -11.29 1.20
CA LEU A 178 3.19 -12.07 0.37
C LEU A 178 3.91 -12.76 -0.79
N ASN A 179 3.56 -14.02 -1.02
CA ASN A 179 4.08 -14.81 -2.13
C ASN A 179 3.24 -14.62 -3.40
N ILE A 180 3.19 -13.37 -3.88
CA ILE A 180 2.45 -12.97 -5.08
C ILE A 180 3.06 -13.63 -6.33
N LEU A 181 2.20 -14.17 -7.20
CA LEU A 181 2.51 -14.80 -8.46
C LEU A 181 2.24 -13.87 -9.66
N PRO A 182 2.79 -14.14 -10.86
CA PRO A 182 2.45 -13.40 -12.07
C PRO A 182 0.94 -13.49 -12.39
N THR A 183 0.35 -12.39 -12.86
CA THR A 183 -1.11 -12.25 -13.05
C THR A 183 -1.52 -12.15 -14.53
N PRO A 184 -2.76 -12.51 -14.93
CA PRO A 184 -3.28 -12.16 -16.24
C PRO A 184 -3.46 -10.65 -16.41
N LYS A 185 -3.11 -10.11 -17.60
CA LYS A 185 -3.23 -8.67 -17.91
C LYS A 185 -4.64 -8.08 -17.81
N GLU A 186 -5.65 -8.91 -18.04
CA GLU A 186 -7.06 -8.52 -18.02
C GLU A 186 -7.75 -8.88 -16.69
N SER A 187 -6.98 -9.25 -15.66
CA SER A 187 -7.51 -9.57 -14.32
C SER A 187 -8.03 -8.33 -13.59
N GLY A 188 -9.06 -8.53 -12.76
CA GLY A 188 -9.66 -7.46 -11.97
C GLY A 188 -10.65 -6.58 -12.74
N TYR A 189 -10.87 -5.36 -12.26
CA TYR A 189 -11.87 -4.45 -12.83
C TYR A 189 -11.20 -3.33 -13.63
N ARG A 190 -11.40 -3.38 -14.95
CA ARG A 190 -10.89 -2.39 -15.91
C ARG A 190 -11.95 -2.05 -16.94
N ARG A 191 -12.77 -1.03 -16.64
CA ARG A 191 -13.87 -0.62 -17.51
C ARG A 191 -13.37 0.24 -18.68
N MET A 192 -13.84 -0.12 -19.86
CA MET A 192 -13.88 0.75 -21.02
C MET A 192 -15.32 0.84 -21.52
N ASP A 193 -15.81 2.04 -21.80
CA ASP A 193 -17.14 2.23 -22.39
C ASP A 193 -17.19 3.34 -23.43
N LEU A 194 -18.26 3.34 -24.24
CA LEU A 194 -18.43 4.27 -25.35
C LEU A 194 -18.81 5.65 -24.81
N ASN A 195 -17.86 6.58 -24.80
CA ASN A 195 -18.17 7.98 -24.52
C ASN A 195 -19.14 8.53 -25.58
N GLN A 196 -20.26 9.09 -25.12
CA GLN A 196 -21.35 9.51 -26.00
C GLN A 196 -21.10 10.83 -26.72
N ALA A 197 -20.18 11.68 -26.25
CA ALA A 197 -19.79 12.91 -26.94
C ALA A 197 -18.81 12.58 -28.07
N THR A 198 -17.67 11.99 -27.73
CA THR A 198 -16.55 11.73 -28.65
C THR A 198 -16.76 10.53 -29.58
N LYS A 199 -17.72 9.64 -29.28
CA LYS A 199 -18.00 8.36 -29.97
C LYS A 199 -16.80 7.40 -30.03
N LYS A 200 -15.94 7.45 -29.01
CA LYS A 200 -14.80 6.53 -28.82
C LYS A 200 -14.98 5.68 -27.56
N MET A 201 -14.31 4.54 -27.51
CA MET A 201 -14.07 3.86 -26.24
C MET A 201 -13.16 4.75 -25.38
N ALA A 202 -13.52 4.90 -24.12
CA ALA A 202 -12.82 5.67 -23.11
C ALA A 202 -12.61 4.79 -21.87
N ASN A 203 -11.47 4.92 -21.20
CA ASN A 203 -11.22 4.19 -19.95
C ASN A 203 -11.97 4.87 -18.80
N THR A 204 -12.29 4.11 -17.76
CA THR A 204 -12.88 4.64 -16.54
C THR A 204 -12.07 4.10 -15.37
N SER A 205 -11.43 4.99 -14.61
CA SER A 205 -10.52 4.59 -13.53
C SER A 205 -11.27 4.02 -12.33
N SER A 206 -10.59 3.15 -11.56
CA SER A 206 -11.18 2.50 -10.37
C SER A 206 -10.19 2.29 -9.23
N TRP A 207 -10.72 2.23 -8.00
CA TRP A 207 -9.94 2.27 -6.76
C TRP A 207 -10.46 1.32 -5.68
N GLY A 208 -9.56 0.53 -5.08
CA GLY A 208 -9.88 -0.58 -4.20
C GLY A 208 -10.69 -1.67 -4.90
N GLY A 209 -11.16 -2.67 -4.15
CA GLY A 209 -11.89 -3.78 -4.75
C GLY A 209 -12.10 -4.91 -3.78
N ALA A 210 -12.98 -4.73 -2.79
CA ALA A 210 -13.37 -5.80 -1.89
C ALA A 210 -14.09 -6.90 -2.70
N ILE A 211 -13.55 -8.12 -2.70
CA ILE A 211 -14.14 -9.28 -3.40
C ILE A 211 -14.63 -10.31 -2.39
N LEU A 212 -15.91 -10.69 -2.49
CA LEU A 212 -16.49 -11.79 -1.72
C LEU A 212 -17.23 -12.80 -2.64
N PRO A 213 -17.09 -14.11 -2.42
CA PRO A 213 -17.86 -15.13 -3.13
C PRO A 213 -19.33 -15.20 -2.63
N ASP A 214 -20.31 -15.31 -3.52
CA ASP A 214 -21.72 -15.54 -3.14
C ASP A 214 -21.88 -16.99 -2.60
N PRO A 215 -22.46 -17.18 -1.39
CA PRO A 215 -22.72 -18.51 -0.82
C PRO A 215 -23.66 -19.42 -1.64
N LYS A 216 -24.42 -18.88 -2.60
CA LYS A 216 -25.42 -19.61 -3.39
C LYS A 216 -24.80 -20.37 -4.56
N ASP A 217 -23.85 -19.76 -5.25
CA ASP A 217 -23.29 -20.29 -6.51
C ASP A 217 -21.77 -20.10 -6.68
N GLY A 218 -21.09 -19.36 -5.79
CA GLY A 218 -19.66 -19.12 -5.84
C GLY A 218 -19.21 -18.01 -6.80
N THR A 219 -20.15 -17.27 -7.42
CA THR A 219 -19.84 -16.05 -8.20
C THR A 219 -19.03 -15.09 -7.33
N LEU A 220 -17.98 -14.47 -7.89
CA LEU A 220 -17.22 -13.45 -7.17
C LEU A 220 -17.88 -12.09 -7.36
N HIS A 221 -18.24 -11.43 -6.27
CA HIS A 221 -18.81 -10.08 -6.25
C HIS A 221 -17.73 -9.10 -5.78
N MET A 222 -17.50 -8.05 -6.56
CA MET A 222 -16.54 -6.97 -6.28
C MET A 222 -17.27 -5.66 -6.06
N TRP A 223 -16.84 -4.90 -5.05
CA TRP A 223 -17.20 -3.50 -4.87
C TRP A 223 -15.96 -2.62 -4.88
N ALA A 224 -15.96 -1.63 -5.77
CA ALA A 224 -14.84 -0.71 -5.98
C ALA A 224 -15.37 0.71 -6.15
N SER A 225 -14.52 1.70 -5.86
CA SER A 225 -14.78 3.06 -6.34
C SER A 225 -14.56 3.12 -7.84
N GLU A 226 -15.42 3.84 -8.55
CA GLU A 226 -15.29 4.16 -9.97
C GLU A 226 -15.33 5.68 -10.12
N MET A 227 -14.35 6.26 -10.81
CA MET A 227 -14.31 7.69 -11.07
C MET A 227 -15.13 8.01 -12.32
N THR A 228 -16.25 8.71 -12.13
CA THR A 228 -17.21 9.05 -13.18
C THR A 228 -16.63 10.05 -14.19
N GLU A 229 -17.29 10.18 -15.35
CA GLU A 229 -16.88 11.07 -16.46
C GLU A 229 -15.44 10.82 -16.99
N HIS A 230 -14.97 9.57 -16.89
CA HIS A 230 -13.65 9.11 -17.36
C HIS A 230 -12.46 9.83 -16.72
N CYS A 231 -12.62 10.31 -15.48
CA CYS A 231 -11.56 10.92 -14.70
C CYS A 231 -10.65 9.89 -14.01
N GLY A 232 -9.49 10.34 -13.56
CA GLY A 232 -8.54 9.57 -12.76
C GLY A 232 -8.72 9.77 -11.26
N ILE A 233 -7.84 9.15 -10.45
CA ILE A 233 -7.94 9.22 -8.99
C ILE A 233 -7.77 10.65 -8.45
N GLY A 234 -7.15 11.56 -9.21
CA GLY A 234 -7.04 12.97 -8.83
C GLY A 234 -8.39 13.68 -8.65
N ALA A 235 -9.47 13.17 -9.26
CA ALA A 235 -10.83 13.69 -9.11
C ALA A 235 -11.69 12.91 -8.09
N TRP A 236 -11.10 12.07 -7.22
CA TRP A 236 -11.86 11.16 -6.36
C TRP A 236 -12.98 11.86 -5.56
N ALA A 237 -12.68 12.97 -4.88
CA ALA A 237 -13.62 13.71 -4.03
C ALA A 237 -14.77 14.38 -4.81
N GLN A 238 -14.65 14.48 -6.13
CA GLN A 238 -15.61 15.11 -7.05
C GLN A 238 -16.42 14.08 -7.85
N ASN A 239 -15.80 12.94 -8.20
CA ASN A 239 -16.31 12.01 -9.21
C ASN A 239 -16.39 10.55 -8.74
N SER A 240 -16.06 10.20 -7.49
CA SER A 240 -16.19 8.81 -7.04
C SER A 240 -17.64 8.41 -6.82
N ARG A 241 -17.99 7.23 -7.33
CA ARG A 241 -19.17 6.45 -6.95
C ARG A 241 -18.76 5.01 -6.61
N ILE A 242 -19.62 4.27 -5.92
CA ILE A 242 -19.40 2.85 -5.63
C ILE A 242 -20.17 1.99 -6.63
N ILE A 243 -19.45 1.09 -7.32
CA ILE A 243 -20.04 0.15 -8.26
C ILE A 243 -20.03 -1.27 -7.71
N HIS A 244 -20.86 -2.11 -8.33
CA HIS A 244 -20.81 -3.56 -8.16
C HIS A 244 -20.44 -4.22 -9.49
N ALA A 245 -19.51 -5.17 -9.44
CA ALA A 245 -19.06 -5.97 -10.58
C ALA A 245 -18.92 -7.44 -10.18
N VAL A 246 -18.96 -8.36 -11.15
CA VAL A 246 -18.82 -9.80 -10.88
C VAL A 246 -17.89 -10.52 -11.85
N ALA A 247 -17.34 -11.65 -11.43
CA ALA A 247 -16.59 -12.58 -12.26
C ALA A 247 -16.85 -14.04 -11.88
N GLU A 248 -16.65 -14.97 -12.83
CA GLU A 248 -16.70 -16.42 -12.57
C GLU A 248 -15.45 -16.92 -11.82
N SER A 249 -14.31 -16.23 -11.94
CA SER A 249 -13.09 -16.48 -11.15
C SER A 249 -12.22 -15.23 -11.08
N ALA A 250 -11.29 -15.17 -10.12
CA ALA A 250 -10.48 -13.98 -9.83
C ALA A 250 -9.51 -13.60 -10.98
N ASP A 251 -9.06 -14.60 -11.74
CA ASP A 251 -8.22 -14.46 -12.94
C ASP A 251 -8.95 -13.91 -14.18
N LYS A 252 -10.22 -13.51 -14.05
CA LYS A 252 -11.04 -12.97 -15.14
C LYS A 252 -11.29 -11.47 -14.98
N PRO A 253 -11.62 -10.77 -16.07
CA PRO A 253 -12.17 -9.42 -15.98
C PRO A 253 -13.48 -9.44 -15.18
N PHE A 254 -13.61 -8.50 -14.25
CA PHE A 254 -14.85 -8.26 -13.54
C PHE A 254 -15.79 -7.40 -14.41
N GLU A 255 -17.01 -7.88 -14.62
CA GLU A 255 -18.05 -7.17 -15.37
C GLU A 255 -18.92 -6.34 -14.43
N ARG A 256 -18.91 -5.01 -14.59
CA ARG A 256 -19.84 -4.12 -13.87
C ARG A 256 -21.30 -4.53 -14.12
N LYS A 257 -22.09 -4.58 -13.05
CA LYS A 257 -23.54 -4.83 -13.09
C LYS A 257 -24.34 -3.57 -12.80
N ASP A 258 -23.97 -2.81 -11.77
CA ASP A 258 -24.76 -1.68 -11.29
C ASP A 258 -23.94 -0.62 -10.53
N VAL A 259 -24.59 0.48 -10.17
CA VAL A 259 -24.13 1.46 -9.16
C VAL A 259 -24.80 1.09 -7.85
N VAL A 260 -24.02 0.97 -6.78
CA VAL A 260 -24.55 0.76 -5.42
C VAL A 260 -24.83 2.10 -4.76
N TRP A 261 -23.87 3.02 -4.82
CA TRP A 261 -23.99 4.38 -4.30
C TRP A 261 -23.49 5.39 -5.33
N ASP A 262 -24.26 6.44 -5.56
CA ASP A 262 -23.94 7.52 -6.49
C ASP A 262 -22.82 8.44 -5.98
N VAL A 263 -22.44 9.45 -6.77
CA VAL A 263 -21.45 10.45 -6.37
C VAL A 263 -22.02 11.33 -5.24
N PHE A 264 -21.29 11.77 -4.23
CA PHE A 264 -19.94 11.32 -3.87
C PHE A 264 -20.02 10.14 -2.90
N SER A 265 -19.46 9.01 -3.31
CA SER A 265 -19.19 7.86 -2.45
C SER A 265 -17.87 7.21 -2.87
N HIS A 266 -17.00 6.95 -1.90
CA HIS A 266 -15.66 6.43 -2.14
C HIS A 266 -15.31 5.37 -1.09
N GLU A 267 -14.16 4.73 -1.33
CA GLU A 267 -13.50 3.77 -0.47
C GLU A 267 -14.42 2.67 0.13
N PRO A 268 -15.13 1.89 -0.70
CA PRO A 268 -15.85 0.73 -0.20
C PRO A 268 -14.86 -0.29 0.37
N GLU A 269 -15.10 -0.71 1.60
CA GLU A 269 -14.62 -1.96 2.19
C GLU A 269 -15.85 -2.85 2.41
N VAL A 270 -15.81 -4.12 2.02
CA VAL A 270 -16.97 -5.02 2.11
C VAL A 270 -16.58 -6.35 2.72
N VAL A 271 -17.17 -6.64 3.88
CA VAL A 271 -16.84 -7.81 4.69
C VAL A 271 -18.08 -8.66 4.99
N PRO A 272 -17.94 -9.97 5.27
CA PRO A 272 -19.05 -10.81 5.70
C PRO A 272 -19.56 -10.41 7.09
N GLY A 273 -20.89 -10.35 7.23
CA GLY A 273 -21.57 -10.19 8.51
C GLY A 273 -21.61 -11.48 9.34
N SER A 274 -22.11 -11.36 10.57
CA SER A 274 -22.26 -12.50 11.50
C SER A 274 -23.20 -13.58 10.94
N ASP A 275 -24.26 -13.19 10.23
CA ASP A 275 -25.40 -14.03 9.85
C ASP A 275 -25.52 -14.20 8.33
N GLY A 276 -24.43 -13.97 7.60
CA GLY A 276 -24.34 -14.15 6.14
C GLY A 276 -24.66 -12.89 5.33
N GLU A 277 -24.68 -11.71 5.96
CA GLU A 277 -24.73 -10.44 5.24
C GLU A 277 -23.42 -10.13 4.51
N PHE A 278 -23.52 -9.24 3.52
CA PHE A 278 -22.44 -8.42 2.99
C PHE A 278 -22.55 -7.06 3.66
N VAL A 279 -21.51 -6.59 4.35
CA VAL A 279 -21.50 -5.35 5.12
C VAL A 279 -20.48 -4.41 4.51
N MET A 280 -20.94 -3.30 3.97
CA MET A 280 -20.12 -2.26 3.32
C MET A 280 -19.89 -1.09 4.27
N TYR A 281 -18.64 -0.69 4.40
CA TYR A 281 -18.20 0.55 5.02
C TYR A 281 -17.62 1.46 3.94
N PHE A 282 -18.00 2.73 3.94
CA PHE A 282 -17.64 3.64 2.86
C PHE A 282 -17.79 5.11 3.26
N THR A 283 -16.98 5.99 2.69
CA THR A 283 -17.07 7.43 2.95
C THR A 283 -17.94 8.09 1.89
N ALA A 284 -18.92 8.90 2.31
CA ALA A 284 -19.89 9.48 1.37
C ALA A 284 -20.54 10.79 1.82
N GLN A 285 -20.76 11.65 0.83
CA GLN A 285 -21.76 12.71 0.83
C GLN A 285 -22.51 12.60 -0.50
N LEU A 286 -23.65 11.90 -0.51
CA LEU A 286 -24.40 11.64 -1.74
C LEU A 286 -24.96 12.96 -2.33
N ARG A 287 -24.56 13.26 -3.56
CA ARG A 287 -24.81 14.50 -4.33
C ARG A 287 -25.64 14.23 -5.59
N GLY A 288 -25.35 13.18 -6.37
CA GLY A 288 -26.08 12.79 -7.59
C GLY A 288 -25.33 11.79 -8.49
N GLU A 289 -25.94 11.41 -9.62
CA GLU A 289 -25.44 10.39 -10.57
C GLU A 289 -24.11 10.77 -11.27
N HIS A 290 -23.80 12.07 -11.35
CA HIS A 290 -22.68 12.65 -12.08
C HIS A 290 -21.70 13.37 -11.17
N GLY A 291 -20.42 13.33 -11.55
CA GLY A 291 -19.34 14.06 -10.90
C GLY A 291 -19.31 15.56 -11.22
N ASP A 292 -18.48 16.28 -10.47
CA ASP A 292 -18.25 17.71 -10.66
C ASP A 292 -17.19 18.01 -11.76
N CYS A 293 -16.36 17.04 -12.13
CA CYS A 293 -15.34 17.16 -13.18
C CYS A 293 -15.74 16.41 -14.47
N ASP A 294 -15.27 16.86 -15.63
CA ASP A 294 -15.46 16.20 -16.94
C ASP A 294 -14.12 16.04 -17.67
N CYS A 295 -13.52 14.86 -17.53
CA CYS A 295 -12.21 14.53 -18.11
C CYS A 295 -12.29 13.96 -19.54
N CYS A 296 -13.49 13.97 -20.14
CA CYS A 296 -13.71 13.56 -21.52
C CYS A 296 -14.63 14.54 -22.29
N ARG A 297 -14.53 15.82 -21.94
CA ARG A 297 -15.17 16.93 -22.64
C ARG A 297 -14.67 17.08 -24.09
N ASP A 298 -15.61 17.37 -25.00
CA ASP A 298 -15.35 17.47 -26.44
C ASP A 298 -14.24 18.49 -26.77
N GLY A 299 -13.09 17.98 -27.22
CA GLY A 299 -11.99 18.77 -27.77
C GLY A 299 -10.82 19.05 -26.84
N GLU A 300 -10.94 18.78 -25.53
CA GLU A 300 -9.89 19.05 -24.53
C GLU A 300 -9.39 17.78 -23.82
N GLY A 301 -10.29 16.84 -23.45
CA GLY A 301 -9.94 15.67 -22.64
C GLY A 301 -9.36 14.49 -23.46
N PRO A 302 -8.36 13.74 -22.94
CA PRO A 302 -7.82 12.55 -23.60
C PRO A 302 -8.77 11.34 -23.53
N CYS A 303 -9.73 11.33 -22.60
CA CYS A 303 -10.69 10.22 -22.38
C CYS A 303 -10.03 8.88 -22.03
N ASP A 304 -8.86 8.91 -21.40
CA ASP A 304 -8.06 7.73 -21.07
C ASP A 304 -8.11 7.36 -19.58
N GLY A 305 -9.04 7.93 -18.81
CA GLY A 305 -9.15 7.66 -17.39
C GLY A 305 -8.21 8.49 -16.51
N SER A 306 -7.51 9.49 -17.05
CA SER A 306 -6.73 10.47 -16.28
C SER A 306 -7.47 11.80 -16.09
N THR A 307 -7.08 12.59 -15.09
CA THR A 307 -7.59 13.96 -14.85
C THR A 307 -6.52 14.99 -15.22
N GLY A 308 -6.80 15.79 -16.26
CA GLY A 308 -5.90 16.82 -16.76
C GLY A 308 -6.22 18.24 -16.24
N PRO A 309 -5.34 19.22 -16.53
CA PRO A 309 -5.54 20.61 -16.14
C PRO A 309 -6.85 21.21 -16.69
N GLY A 310 -7.72 21.66 -15.78
CA GLY A 310 -8.99 22.32 -16.10
C GLY A 310 -10.16 21.38 -16.43
N ASP A 311 -10.01 20.06 -16.26
CA ASP A 311 -11.12 19.10 -16.36
C ASP A 311 -12.04 19.17 -15.13
N CYS A 312 -11.46 19.44 -13.97
CA CYS A 312 -12.14 20.10 -12.84
C CYS A 312 -11.95 21.61 -13.03
N GLY A 313 -13.02 22.36 -13.30
CA GLY A 313 -12.92 23.74 -13.82
C GLY A 313 -12.25 24.76 -12.88
N ASP A 314 -11.85 25.91 -13.43
CA ASP A 314 -11.16 27.06 -12.78
C ASP A 314 -11.88 27.70 -11.56
N ASP A 315 -12.98 27.09 -11.09
CA ASP A 315 -13.50 27.32 -9.76
C ASP A 315 -12.50 26.79 -8.71
N GLY A 316 -11.50 27.60 -8.40
CA GLY A 316 -10.58 27.44 -7.26
C GLY A 316 -11.28 27.45 -5.88
N THR A 317 -12.60 27.31 -5.84
CA THR A 317 -13.42 27.05 -4.65
C THR A 317 -14.07 25.65 -4.67
N LYS A 318 -13.67 24.75 -5.59
CA LYS A 318 -14.06 23.32 -5.65
C LYS A 318 -12.91 22.29 -5.63
N THR A 319 -11.71 22.71 -5.23
CA THR A 319 -10.70 21.74 -4.75
C THR A 319 -11.26 20.99 -3.54
N ALA A 320 -10.74 19.78 -3.24
CA ALA A 320 -11.19 19.00 -2.07
C ALA A 320 -11.14 19.79 -0.74
N GLN A 321 -10.28 20.81 -0.67
CA GLN A 321 -10.19 21.77 0.45
C GLN A 321 -11.49 22.52 0.77
N ASN A 322 -12.41 22.66 -0.18
CA ASN A 322 -13.65 23.45 -0.02
C ASN A 322 -14.93 22.63 0.12
N LEU A 323 -14.90 21.34 -0.17
CA LEU A 323 -15.96 20.41 0.25
C LEU A 323 -15.92 20.17 1.77
N GLY A 324 -14.79 20.50 2.39
CA GLY A 324 -14.51 20.32 3.81
C GLY A 324 -14.08 18.88 4.09
N ASP A 325 -13.03 18.71 4.88
CA ASP A 325 -12.54 17.41 5.36
C ASP A 325 -13.54 16.83 6.37
N SER A 326 -14.69 16.38 5.85
CA SER A 326 -15.90 16.13 6.62
C SER A 326 -16.90 15.21 5.92
N ASP A 327 -16.49 14.45 4.90
CA ASP A 327 -17.32 13.38 4.36
C ASP A 327 -17.37 12.24 5.40
N PRO A 328 -18.52 11.95 6.00
CA PRO A 328 -18.59 10.94 7.04
C PRO A 328 -18.52 9.53 6.45
N THR A 329 -18.01 8.59 7.24
CA THR A 329 -18.07 7.17 6.93
C THR A 329 -19.40 6.57 7.36
N TRP A 330 -19.97 5.74 6.50
CA TRP A 330 -21.27 5.07 6.64
C TRP A 330 -21.10 3.57 6.64
N MET A 331 -22.09 2.88 7.21
CA MET A 331 -22.25 1.43 7.14
C MET A 331 -23.60 1.11 6.49
N SER A 332 -23.62 0.16 5.56
CA SER A 332 -24.83 -0.42 4.99
C SER A 332 -24.64 -1.93 4.78
N PHE A 333 -25.71 -2.72 4.80
CA PHE A 333 -25.62 -4.17 4.65
C PHE A 333 -26.75 -4.75 3.78
N THR A 334 -26.51 -5.93 3.22
CA THR A 334 -27.50 -6.72 2.46
C THR A 334 -27.27 -8.22 2.64
N THR A 335 -28.30 -9.05 2.38
CA THR A 335 -28.16 -10.51 2.20
C THR A 335 -28.16 -10.94 0.73
N ASP A 336 -28.19 -9.96 -0.18
CA ASP A 336 -28.22 -10.16 -1.63
C ASP A 336 -27.18 -9.23 -2.27
N PRO A 337 -26.00 -9.73 -2.68
CA PRO A 337 -24.89 -8.88 -3.10
C PRO A 337 -25.19 -8.05 -4.36
N SER A 338 -26.26 -8.39 -5.09
CA SER A 338 -26.75 -7.64 -6.26
C SER A 338 -27.75 -6.51 -5.92
N GLY A 339 -28.00 -6.18 -4.64
CA GLY A 339 -28.86 -5.03 -4.28
C GLY A 339 -29.47 -5.10 -2.89
N ASN A 340 -30.61 -4.43 -2.69
CA ASN A 340 -31.36 -4.42 -1.42
C ASN A 340 -30.55 -3.98 -0.18
N TRP A 341 -29.53 -3.14 -0.38
CA TRP A 341 -28.74 -2.50 0.66
C TRP A 341 -29.62 -1.72 1.65
N SER A 342 -29.30 -1.81 2.93
CA SER A 342 -29.97 -1.05 3.98
C SER A 342 -29.78 0.46 3.80
N GLU A 343 -30.68 1.26 4.37
CA GLU A 343 -30.43 2.69 4.55
C GLU A 343 -29.07 2.87 5.28
N PRO A 344 -28.14 3.69 4.75
CA PRO A 344 -26.83 3.85 5.37
C PRO A 344 -26.92 4.48 6.76
N VAL A 345 -26.16 3.96 7.71
CA VAL A 345 -26.05 4.49 9.07
C VAL A 345 -24.64 5.03 9.27
N GLN A 346 -24.53 6.30 9.69
CA GLN A 346 -23.23 6.93 9.94
C GLN A 346 -22.51 6.25 11.10
N ILE A 347 -21.24 5.91 10.92
CA ILE A 347 -20.36 5.49 12.01
C ILE A 347 -19.59 6.71 12.54
N PHE A 348 -19.19 6.68 13.82
CA PHE A 348 -18.45 7.78 14.45
C PHE A 348 -19.10 9.17 14.24
N SER A 349 -20.38 9.32 14.57
CA SER A 349 -21.15 10.56 14.33
C SER A 349 -20.63 11.82 15.03
N ASP A 350 -19.64 11.71 15.91
CA ASP A 350 -18.93 12.80 16.58
C ASP A 350 -17.60 13.18 15.90
N TYR A 351 -17.11 12.37 14.95
CA TYR A 351 -15.88 12.62 14.20
C TYR A 351 -16.08 13.75 13.19
N GLN A 352 -15.06 14.59 13.03
CA GLN A 352 -15.02 15.71 12.09
C GLN A 352 -13.73 15.58 11.27
N GLY A 353 -13.77 14.64 10.32
CA GLY A 353 -12.73 14.31 9.36
C GLY A 353 -13.32 13.40 8.30
N SER A 354 -12.66 13.29 7.15
CA SER A 354 -12.99 12.37 6.05
C SER A 354 -12.16 11.08 6.13
N ASP A 355 -12.32 10.22 5.11
CA ASP A 355 -11.33 9.24 4.65
C ASP A 355 -10.74 8.37 5.78
N THR A 356 -11.61 7.57 6.40
CA THR A 356 -11.24 6.73 7.57
C THR A 356 -10.74 5.33 7.19
N ASN A 357 -10.90 4.92 5.91
CA ASN A 357 -10.59 3.58 5.38
C ASN A 357 -11.05 2.45 6.32
N PHE A 358 -12.25 2.61 6.91
CA PHE A 358 -12.69 1.77 8.02
C PHE A 358 -12.73 0.29 7.64
N ALA A 359 -11.81 -0.51 8.21
CA ALA A 359 -11.67 -1.92 7.88
C ALA A 359 -11.92 -2.80 9.12
N PRO A 360 -13.09 -3.44 9.21
CA PRO A 360 -13.43 -4.37 10.28
C PRO A 360 -13.23 -5.83 9.87
N VAL A 361 -12.98 -6.68 10.87
CA VAL A 361 -13.39 -8.08 10.81
C VAL A 361 -14.57 -8.30 11.77
N ILE A 362 -15.70 -8.76 11.23
CA ILE A 362 -16.90 -9.07 12.00
C ILE A 362 -16.82 -10.52 12.47
N LEU A 363 -17.02 -10.73 13.77
CA LEU A 363 -16.96 -12.04 14.41
C LEU A 363 -18.35 -12.69 14.45
N LYS A 364 -18.39 -14.03 14.49
CA LYS A 364 -19.64 -14.81 14.54
C LYS A 364 -20.53 -14.58 15.77
N ASN A 365 -20.07 -13.84 16.77
CA ASN A 365 -20.86 -13.41 17.92
C ASN A 365 -21.50 -12.01 17.75
N GLY A 366 -21.34 -11.36 16.59
CA GLY A 366 -21.84 -10.02 16.30
C GLY A 366 -20.89 -8.88 16.70
N SER A 367 -19.84 -9.15 17.47
CA SER A 367 -18.81 -8.13 17.78
C SER A 367 -17.81 -7.97 16.63
N MET A 368 -17.07 -6.86 16.62
CA MET A 368 -16.04 -6.60 15.60
C MET A 368 -14.76 -6.02 16.19
N VAL A 369 -13.65 -6.30 15.52
CA VAL A 369 -12.36 -5.62 15.68
C VAL A 369 -12.06 -4.94 14.36
N ALA A 370 -11.64 -3.67 14.38
CA ALA A 370 -11.44 -2.87 13.19
C ALA A 370 -10.22 -1.95 13.32
N MET A 371 -9.71 -1.46 12.20
CA MET A 371 -8.80 -0.32 12.18
C MET A 371 -9.45 0.83 11.43
N TRP A 372 -9.14 2.04 11.88
CA TRP A 372 -9.58 3.29 11.29
C TRP A 372 -8.41 4.27 11.21
N ARG A 373 -8.44 5.13 10.19
CA ARG A 373 -7.46 6.17 9.92
C ARG A 373 -7.95 7.52 10.43
N SER A 374 -7.00 8.35 10.86
CA SER A 374 -7.20 9.80 10.93
C SER A 374 -6.04 10.53 10.28
N TRP A 375 -6.34 11.57 9.51
CA TRP A 375 -5.32 12.50 9.02
C TRP A 375 -4.96 13.51 10.10
N THR A 376 -3.68 13.63 10.45
CA THR A 376 -3.28 14.56 11.53
C THR A 376 -3.00 15.97 11.05
N ALA A 377 -3.23 16.95 11.93
CA ALA A 377 -2.85 18.35 11.70
C ALA A 377 -1.33 18.57 11.51
N SER A 378 -0.51 17.58 11.84
CA SER A 378 0.93 17.52 11.54
C SER A 378 1.27 16.95 10.16
N GLY A 379 0.27 16.51 9.38
CA GLY A 379 0.41 15.77 8.14
C GLY A 379 0.49 14.25 8.36
N GLY A 380 0.00 13.50 7.38
CA GLY A 380 0.12 12.04 7.30
C GLY A 380 -0.99 11.24 7.97
N SER A 381 -1.12 10.00 7.50
CA SER A 381 -2.07 9.00 7.97
C SER A 381 -1.64 8.40 9.31
N ARG A 382 -2.62 8.16 10.20
CA ARG A 382 -2.42 7.52 11.48
C ARG A 382 -3.38 6.36 11.67
N MET A 383 -2.84 5.21 12.03
CA MET A 383 -3.59 3.98 12.23
C MET A 383 -4.04 3.83 13.68
N PHE A 384 -5.31 3.55 13.90
CA PHE A 384 -5.93 3.41 15.21
C PHE A 384 -6.84 2.18 15.26
N LEU A 385 -7.03 1.65 16.48
CA LEU A 385 -7.99 0.57 16.73
C LEU A 385 -9.43 1.11 16.81
N SER A 386 -10.37 0.30 16.34
CA SER A 386 -11.80 0.41 16.66
C SER A 386 -12.35 -0.95 17.09
N THR A 387 -13.33 -0.95 17.99
CA THR A 387 -13.98 -2.18 18.47
C THR A 387 -15.48 -1.93 18.67
N GLY A 388 -16.34 -2.87 18.29
CA GLY A 388 -17.78 -2.79 18.53
C GLY A 388 -18.32 -4.06 19.16
N SER A 389 -19.25 -3.96 20.11
CA SER A 389 -19.91 -5.15 20.69
C SER A 389 -21.02 -5.70 19.79
N ASP A 390 -21.58 -4.86 18.92
CA ASP A 390 -22.55 -5.20 17.88
C ASP A 390 -22.19 -4.41 16.61
N TRP A 391 -21.76 -5.09 15.55
CA TRP A 391 -21.41 -4.45 14.28
C TRP A 391 -22.60 -3.70 13.66
N LYS A 392 -23.84 -4.08 13.99
CA LYS A 392 -25.07 -3.53 13.41
C LYS A 392 -25.57 -2.27 14.14
N ASP A 393 -25.01 -1.99 15.32
CA ASP A 393 -25.30 -0.79 16.12
C ASP A 393 -24.03 0.07 16.28
N PRO A 394 -23.86 1.11 15.43
CA PRO A 394 -22.77 2.07 15.53
C PRO A 394 -22.65 2.79 16.87
N SER A 395 -23.69 2.79 17.72
CA SER A 395 -23.58 3.36 19.07
C SER A 395 -22.72 2.50 20.03
N THR A 396 -22.44 1.25 19.65
CA THR A 396 -21.50 0.36 20.37
C THR A 396 -20.04 0.54 19.95
N TYR A 397 -19.75 1.34 18.93
CA TYR A 397 -18.42 1.47 18.36
C TYR A 397 -17.53 2.35 19.25
N ILE A 398 -16.38 1.81 19.63
CA ILE A 398 -15.37 2.51 20.43
C ILE A 398 -14.22 2.90 19.51
N ARG A 399 -14.10 4.21 19.25
CA ARG A 399 -12.98 4.81 18.53
C ARG A 399 -11.80 4.98 19.49
N HIS A 400 -10.82 4.07 19.45
CA HIS A 400 -9.61 4.22 20.27
C HIS A 400 -8.70 5.29 19.66
N THR A 401 -8.02 6.08 20.49
CA THR A 401 -7.21 7.23 20.06
C THR A 401 -5.72 7.07 20.39
N THR A 402 -5.28 5.86 20.70
CA THR A 402 -3.86 5.50 20.80
C THR A 402 -3.42 4.96 19.45
N GLU A 403 -2.46 5.63 18.83
CA GLU A 403 -1.90 5.22 17.55
C GLU A 403 -1.22 3.85 17.67
N LEU A 404 -1.49 2.95 16.71
CA LEU A 404 -0.95 1.59 16.72
C LEU A 404 0.54 1.56 16.32
N PHE A 405 0.93 2.38 15.34
CA PHE A 405 2.26 2.33 14.71
C PHE A 405 2.99 3.70 14.68
N PRO A 406 3.12 4.42 15.82
CA PRO A 406 3.73 5.75 15.88
C PRO A 406 5.20 5.80 15.43
N ASP A 407 5.86 4.64 15.39
CA ASP A 407 7.26 4.53 14.98
C ASP A 407 7.46 4.41 13.45
N LEU A 408 6.39 4.48 12.66
CA LEU A 408 6.45 4.61 11.19
C LEU A 408 6.64 6.07 10.73
N GLY A 409 6.69 7.02 11.67
CA GLY A 409 7.11 8.39 11.41
C GLY A 409 5.98 9.29 10.92
N ALA A 410 6.27 10.21 9.99
CA ALA A 410 5.36 11.32 9.65
C ALA A 410 4.15 10.91 8.80
N ALA A 411 4.36 10.11 7.76
CA ALA A 411 3.32 9.79 6.78
C ALA A 411 2.50 8.55 7.15
N GLY A 412 3.11 7.56 7.82
CA GLY A 412 2.41 6.38 8.36
C GLY A 412 1.87 5.43 7.29
N THR A 413 0.73 4.80 7.58
CA THR A 413 0.10 3.77 6.73
C THR A 413 -1.37 4.06 6.57
N GLU A 414 -1.95 3.74 5.41
CA GLU A 414 -3.39 3.88 5.14
C GLU A 414 -3.92 2.64 4.42
N ASP A 415 -5.19 2.68 4.00
CA ASP A 415 -5.88 1.57 3.34
C ASP A 415 -5.63 0.22 4.04
N GLN A 416 -5.95 0.17 5.32
CA GLN A 416 -5.96 -1.05 6.10
C GLN A 416 -6.96 -2.08 5.53
N PHE A 417 -6.62 -3.36 5.59
CA PHE A 417 -7.54 -4.49 5.37
C PHE A 417 -7.29 -5.56 6.43
N ILE A 418 -8.32 -6.01 7.15
CA ILE A 418 -8.19 -6.93 8.30
C ILE A 418 -8.83 -8.28 8.02
N TYR A 419 -8.15 -9.35 8.42
CA TYR A 419 -8.66 -10.73 8.36
C TYR A 419 -8.17 -11.57 9.55
N LEU A 420 -8.65 -12.81 9.63
CA LEU A 420 -8.22 -13.80 10.63
C LEU A 420 -7.43 -14.95 9.98
N ASP A 421 -6.41 -15.47 10.65
CA ASP A 421 -5.82 -16.75 10.24
C ASP A 421 -6.68 -17.95 10.70
N ASN A 422 -6.30 -19.15 10.27
CA ASN A 422 -6.98 -20.38 10.68
C ASN A 422 -6.96 -20.65 12.21
N ASN A 423 -6.02 -20.07 12.96
CA ASN A 423 -5.91 -20.20 14.42
C ASN A 423 -6.76 -19.14 15.17
N GLY A 424 -7.27 -18.12 14.48
CA GLY A 424 -8.01 -17.00 15.08
C GLY A 424 -7.12 -15.81 15.48
N ASN A 425 -5.88 -15.75 15.00
CA ASN A 425 -5.06 -14.55 15.08
C ASN A 425 -5.56 -13.53 14.06
N TYR A 426 -5.45 -12.25 14.40
CA TYR A 426 -5.79 -11.13 13.53
C TYR A 426 -4.57 -10.74 12.71
N HIS A 427 -4.81 -10.38 11.46
CA HIS A 427 -3.82 -9.89 10.54
C HIS A 427 -4.37 -8.66 9.82
N ALA A 428 -3.48 -7.73 9.50
CA ALA A 428 -3.81 -6.53 8.75
C ALA A 428 -2.75 -6.31 7.66
N ILE A 429 -3.19 -5.87 6.48
CA ILE A 429 -2.30 -5.33 5.45
C ILE A 429 -2.67 -3.87 5.15
N PHE A 430 -1.72 -3.11 4.58
CA PHE A 430 -1.82 -1.65 4.43
C PHE A 430 -1.20 -1.18 3.13
N HIS A 431 -1.58 0.00 2.64
CA HIS A 431 -0.70 0.82 1.81
C HIS A 431 0.30 1.59 2.71
N HIS A 432 1.55 1.72 2.26
CA HIS A 432 2.60 2.51 2.93
C HIS A 432 2.74 3.89 2.32
N MET A 433 2.46 4.93 3.12
CA MET A 433 2.70 6.32 2.72
C MET A 433 4.12 6.81 3.01
N TYR A 434 5.06 5.93 3.37
CA TYR A 434 6.42 6.33 3.72
C TYR A 434 7.43 5.41 3.04
N GLY A 435 8.60 5.99 2.74
CA GLY A 435 9.66 5.28 2.06
C GLY A 435 10.97 6.04 2.10
N THR A 436 11.75 5.90 1.03
CA THR A 436 13.15 6.32 1.01
C THR A 436 13.26 7.84 0.89
N GLY A 437 13.59 8.57 1.97
CA GLY A 437 13.73 10.03 1.97
C GLY A 437 12.43 10.84 1.83
N THR A 438 11.25 10.22 2.00
CA THR A 438 9.97 10.74 1.50
C THR A 438 9.07 11.49 2.50
N LYS A 439 9.62 12.28 3.45
CA LYS A 439 8.78 13.18 4.28
C LYS A 439 7.85 14.08 3.46
N ASP A 440 8.33 14.50 2.30
CA ASP A 440 7.64 15.36 1.35
C ASP A 440 7.37 14.65 -0.01
N GLN A 441 7.55 13.33 -0.13
CA GLN A 441 7.47 12.59 -1.42
C GLN A 441 6.80 11.19 -1.33
N TRP A 442 5.87 11.03 -0.39
CA TRP A 442 5.13 9.79 -0.06
C TRP A 442 4.48 9.06 -1.26
N TRP A 443 4.28 9.75 -2.38
CA TRP A 443 3.65 9.22 -3.59
C TRP A 443 4.52 8.27 -4.44
N LEU A 444 5.80 8.07 -4.07
CA LEU A 444 6.75 7.24 -4.82
C LEU A 444 6.79 5.78 -4.32
N ASP A 445 6.08 5.50 -3.22
CA ASP A 445 6.22 4.30 -2.43
C ASP A 445 5.18 3.25 -2.82
N ALA A 446 5.50 2.41 -3.79
CA ALA A 446 4.65 1.30 -4.21
C ALA A 446 4.86 0.05 -3.34
N THR A 447 4.85 0.24 -2.02
CA THR A 447 4.93 -0.84 -1.03
C THR A 447 3.65 -0.90 -0.19
N GLY A 448 3.44 -2.05 0.44
CA GLY A 448 2.40 -2.23 1.43
C GLY A 448 2.91 -2.95 2.65
N GLY A 449 2.14 -2.90 3.73
CA GLY A 449 2.54 -3.38 5.05
C GLY A 449 1.83 -4.63 5.50
N HIS A 450 2.39 -5.28 6.52
CA HIS A 450 1.70 -6.29 7.32
C HIS A 450 1.84 -6.00 8.82
N ALA A 451 0.78 -6.30 9.57
CA ALA A 451 0.77 -6.38 11.03
C ALA A 451 -0.08 -7.56 11.48
N PHE A 452 0.18 -8.07 12.70
CA PHE A 452 -0.61 -9.14 13.31
C PHE A 452 -0.97 -8.83 14.76
N SER A 453 -1.97 -9.53 15.30
CA SER A 453 -2.31 -9.55 16.72
C SER A 453 -2.91 -10.89 17.13
N VAL A 454 -2.50 -11.44 18.28
CA VAL A 454 -3.09 -12.68 18.83
C VAL A 454 -4.45 -12.47 19.50
N ASN A 455 -4.86 -11.21 19.72
CA ASN A 455 -6.06 -10.87 20.49
C ASN A 455 -6.89 -9.71 19.88
N GLY A 456 -6.42 -9.10 18.78
CA GLY A 456 -7.06 -7.98 18.11
C GLY A 456 -6.82 -6.62 18.78
N TRP A 457 -6.03 -6.57 19.85
CA TRP A 457 -5.78 -5.37 20.65
C TRP A 457 -4.31 -4.97 20.65
N ASP A 458 -3.41 -5.93 20.90
CA ASP A 458 -1.96 -5.73 20.91
C ASP A 458 -1.42 -6.06 19.52
N TRP A 459 -1.12 -5.03 18.71
CA TRP A 459 -0.70 -5.18 17.31
C TRP A 459 0.81 -5.06 17.14
N THR A 460 1.40 -5.99 16.40
CA THR A 460 2.82 -6.00 16.01
C THR A 460 2.93 -5.83 14.50
N TYR A 461 3.61 -4.77 14.08
CA TYR A 461 3.85 -4.47 12.67
C TYR A 461 5.15 -5.12 12.19
N THR A 462 5.10 -5.81 11.05
CA THR A 462 6.19 -6.64 10.51
C THR A 462 6.81 -6.10 9.23
N GLY A 463 6.37 -4.92 8.78
CA GLY A 463 6.97 -4.18 7.67
C GLY A 463 6.46 -4.57 6.29
N VAL A 464 7.31 -4.40 5.27
CA VAL A 464 6.90 -4.50 3.85
C VAL A 464 6.43 -5.92 3.48
N THR A 465 5.16 -6.01 3.10
CA THR A 465 4.49 -7.25 2.67
C THR A 465 4.41 -7.40 1.15
N TYR A 466 4.44 -6.30 0.41
CA TYR A 466 4.53 -6.30 -1.05
C TYR A 466 5.26 -5.05 -1.55
N GLY A 467 5.83 -5.12 -2.75
CA GLY A 467 6.78 -4.11 -3.26
C GLY A 467 8.22 -4.44 -2.88
N ASP A 468 9.13 -3.48 -3.02
CA ASP A 468 10.55 -3.61 -2.68
C ASP A 468 10.89 -2.71 -1.47
N PRO A 469 11.27 -3.27 -0.30
CA PRO A 469 11.65 -2.48 0.88
C PRO A 469 12.95 -1.67 0.72
N LEU A 470 13.70 -1.88 -0.37
CA LEU A 470 14.91 -1.13 -0.70
C LEU A 470 14.71 -0.19 -1.90
N ALA A 471 13.47 -0.01 -2.36
CA ALA A 471 13.09 0.85 -3.46
C ALA A 471 13.58 2.29 -3.25
N ARG A 472 14.47 2.76 -4.12
CA ARG A 472 15.00 4.13 -4.11
C ARG A 472 14.23 5.07 -5.03
N TYR A 473 13.55 6.03 -4.43
CA TYR A 473 12.78 7.09 -5.10
C TYR A 473 13.59 7.91 -6.11
N ASP A 474 14.91 8.04 -5.91
CA ASP A 474 15.83 8.81 -6.77
C ASP A 474 16.42 7.98 -7.92
N THR A 475 15.88 6.79 -8.19
CA THR A 475 16.34 5.88 -9.24
C THR A 475 15.20 5.33 -10.10
N ASP A 476 15.42 5.19 -11.40
CA ASP A 476 14.48 4.54 -12.35
C ASP A 476 14.04 3.13 -11.91
N ILE A 477 14.88 2.44 -11.12
CA ILE A 477 14.59 1.08 -10.61
C ILE A 477 13.69 1.12 -9.38
N GLY A 478 13.85 2.10 -8.48
CA GLY A 478 13.05 2.19 -7.26
C GLY A 478 11.72 2.96 -7.37
N GLN A 479 11.54 3.81 -8.38
CA GLN A 479 10.28 4.56 -8.55
C GLN A 479 9.08 3.69 -8.94
N GLY A 480 8.18 3.38 -8.00
CA GLY A 480 6.98 2.59 -8.26
C GLY A 480 7.20 1.06 -8.33
N ALA A 481 6.11 0.30 -8.48
CA ALA A 481 6.11 -1.17 -8.35
C ALA A 481 6.09 -1.90 -9.69
N SER A 482 6.98 -2.87 -9.81
CA SER A 482 6.94 -3.89 -10.87
C SER A 482 5.82 -4.90 -10.60
N VAL A 483 5.05 -5.21 -11.63
CA VAL A 483 4.08 -6.33 -11.68
C VAL A 483 4.45 -7.21 -12.86
N ASP A 484 4.71 -8.47 -12.58
CA ASP A 484 4.92 -9.51 -13.59
C ASP A 484 3.58 -10.10 -14.05
N PHE A 485 3.46 -10.34 -15.35
CA PHE A 485 2.28 -10.94 -15.97
C PHE A 485 2.56 -12.37 -16.46
N ASP A 486 1.50 -13.16 -16.55
CA ASP A 486 1.53 -14.56 -17.01
C ASP A 486 2.04 -14.73 -18.45
N ASP A 487 1.95 -13.69 -19.28
CA ASP A 487 2.54 -13.61 -20.62
C ASP A 487 4.06 -13.38 -20.65
N GLY A 488 4.70 -13.28 -19.48
CA GLY A 488 6.14 -13.09 -19.32
C GLY A 488 6.61 -11.65 -19.51
N THR A 489 5.71 -10.68 -19.55
CA THR A 489 6.06 -9.26 -19.51
C THR A 489 5.94 -8.69 -18.09
N THR A 490 6.65 -7.59 -17.83
CA THR A 490 6.57 -6.82 -16.59
C THR A 490 6.09 -5.41 -16.92
N TYR A 491 5.18 -4.86 -16.13
CA TYR A 491 4.83 -3.43 -16.16
C TYR A 491 5.24 -2.77 -14.85
N LYS A 492 5.55 -1.47 -14.89
CA LYS A 492 5.86 -0.69 -13.70
C LYS A 492 4.78 0.34 -13.45
N PHE A 493 4.02 0.15 -12.39
CA PHE A 493 3.00 1.09 -11.92
C PHE A 493 3.64 2.16 -11.04
N THR A 494 3.08 3.37 -11.03
CA THR A 494 3.47 4.42 -10.08
C THR A 494 3.22 3.91 -8.66
N ARG A 495 2.05 3.31 -8.40
CA ARG A 495 1.66 2.79 -7.08
C ARG A 495 0.78 1.54 -7.14
N LEU A 496 0.75 0.83 -6.01
CA LEU A 496 -0.15 -0.29 -5.72
C LEU A 496 -0.79 -0.04 -4.35
N GLU A 497 -1.87 0.73 -4.35
CA GLU A 497 -2.55 1.20 -3.15
C GLU A 497 -3.78 0.33 -2.85
N ARG A 498 -4.54 0.69 -1.82
CA ARG A 498 -5.81 0.09 -1.44
C ARG A 498 -5.91 -1.44 -1.41
N PRO A 499 -5.00 -2.13 -0.69
CA PRO A 499 -4.92 -3.58 -0.71
C PRO A 499 -6.15 -4.25 -0.06
N HIS A 500 -6.72 -5.25 -0.74
CA HIS A 500 -7.67 -6.20 -0.17
C HIS A 500 -7.19 -7.64 -0.43
N LEU A 501 -7.73 -8.64 0.29
CA LEU A 501 -7.41 -10.06 0.07
C LEU A 501 -8.66 -10.89 -0.22
N LEU A 502 -8.55 -11.81 -1.19
CA LEU A 502 -9.62 -12.77 -1.51
C LEU A 502 -9.45 -14.09 -0.75
N PHE A 503 -10.49 -14.46 0.01
CA PHE A 503 -10.66 -15.77 0.62
C PHE A 503 -11.84 -16.51 -0.01
N TYR A 504 -11.64 -17.78 -0.39
CA TYR A 504 -12.72 -18.67 -0.82
C TYR A 504 -13.47 -19.33 0.36
N ASN A 505 -13.11 -18.98 1.60
CA ASN A 505 -13.86 -19.37 2.80
C ASN A 505 -15.14 -18.50 2.91
N VAL A 506 -16.20 -18.95 2.23
CA VAL A 506 -17.47 -18.22 2.12
C VAL A 506 -18.00 -17.79 3.49
N GLY A 507 -18.26 -16.49 3.65
CA GLY A 507 -18.87 -15.94 4.86
C GLY A 507 -17.90 -15.66 6.01
N GLU A 508 -16.58 -15.77 5.80
CA GLU A 508 -15.55 -15.34 6.76
C GLU A 508 -14.32 -14.77 6.04
N LEU A 509 -13.81 -13.60 6.45
CA LEU A 509 -12.44 -13.19 6.10
C LEU A 509 -11.44 -13.99 6.95
N LYS A 510 -11.34 -15.29 6.67
CA LYS A 510 -10.56 -16.21 7.47
C LYS A 510 -9.84 -17.27 6.66
N GLY A 511 -8.55 -17.43 6.92
CA GLY A 511 -7.71 -18.49 6.39
C GLY A 511 -6.41 -17.95 5.80
N ASP A 512 -5.92 -18.63 4.76
CA ASP A 512 -4.81 -18.15 3.94
C ASP A 512 -5.38 -17.45 2.68
N PRO A 513 -4.88 -16.26 2.31
CA PRO A 513 -5.39 -15.52 1.17
C PRO A 513 -4.96 -16.16 -0.16
N THR A 514 -5.82 -16.03 -1.17
CA THR A 514 -5.58 -16.62 -2.50
C THR A 514 -5.21 -15.59 -3.56
N HIS A 515 -5.66 -14.35 -3.39
CA HIS A 515 -5.34 -13.24 -4.28
C HIS A 515 -5.19 -11.95 -3.45
N ILE A 516 -4.35 -11.04 -3.92
CA ILE A 516 -4.32 -9.65 -3.48
C ILE A 516 -4.99 -8.78 -4.55
N ILE A 517 -5.78 -7.81 -4.11
CA ILE A 517 -6.40 -6.80 -4.96
C ILE A 517 -5.76 -5.47 -4.62
N ASN A 518 -5.41 -4.66 -5.61
CA ASN A 518 -4.84 -3.32 -5.42
C ASN A 518 -5.41 -2.34 -6.45
N SER A 519 -5.40 -1.06 -6.09
CA SER A 519 -5.43 0.02 -7.08
C SER A 519 -4.08 0.11 -7.77
N ALA A 520 -4.02 -0.23 -9.07
CA ALA A 520 -2.81 -0.12 -9.88
C ALA A 520 -2.83 1.20 -10.66
N GLN A 521 -2.03 2.17 -10.23
CA GLN A 521 -1.92 3.50 -10.81
C GLN A 521 -0.83 3.54 -11.89
N TYR A 522 -1.19 3.95 -13.11
CA TYR A 522 -0.26 4.14 -14.23
C TYR A 522 0.70 5.33 -13.98
N GLY A 523 1.68 5.50 -14.88
CA GLY A 523 2.67 6.58 -14.80
C GLY A 523 4.10 6.08 -14.58
N ARG A 524 4.99 6.94 -14.08
CA ARG A 524 6.43 6.65 -13.90
C ARG A 524 7.03 7.22 -12.61
N GLY A 525 6.28 7.27 -11.50
CA GLY A 525 6.83 7.87 -10.27
C GLY A 525 7.06 9.38 -10.40
N THR A 526 6.22 10.06 -11.16
CA THR A 526 6.12 11.52 -11.19
C THR A 526 5.26 12.02 -10.03
N ASP A 527 5.43 13.29 -9.66
CA ASP A 527 4.63 13.92 -8.60
C ASP A 527 3.18 14.10 -9.09
N PRO A 528 2.18 13.49 -8.41
CA PRO A 528 0.77 13.55 -8.81
C PRO A 528 0.23 14.99 -8.80
N GLY A 529 0.83 15.90 -8.03
CA GLY A 529 0.46 17.31 -7.97
C GLY A 529 0.91 18.12 -9.19
N THR A 530 1.66 17.54 -10.14
CA THR A 530 2.14 18.28 -11.33
C THR A 530 1.07 18.50 -12.39
N GLY A 531 -0.06 17.80 -12.32
CA GLY A 531 -1.13 17.90 -13.33
C GLY A 531 -0.68 17.50 -14.73
N ALA A 532 0.31 16.61 -14.84
CA ALA A 532 0.68 15.99 -16.10
C ALA A 532 -0.38 14.93 -16.46
N ASN A 533 -0.89 14.97 -17.70
CA ASN A 533 -1.82 13.96 -18.20
C ASN A 533 -1.24 12.55 -18.02
N ASN A 534 -2.09 11.58 -17.71
CA ASN A 534 -1.78 10.15 -17.51
C ASN A 534 -1.11 9.72 -16.18
N ASP A 535 -0.90 10.62 -15.22
CA ASP A 535 -0.27 10.25 -13.94
C ASP A 535 -1.25 9.70 -12.86
N ASP A 536 -2.56 9.77 -13.09
CA ASP A 536 -3.61 9.33 -12.14
C ASP A 536 -4.65 8.35 -12.73
N GLU A 537 -4.43 7.86 -13.96
CA GLU A 537 -5.17 6.71 -14.50
C GLU A 537 -4.88 5.48 -13.64
N CYS A 538 -5.92 4.76 -13.21
CA CYS A 538 -5.77 3.60 -12.33
C CYS A 538 -6.87 2.57 -12.53
N TYR A 539 -6.59 1.31 -12.20
CA TYR A 539 -7.61 0.26 -12.22
C TYR A 539 -7.44 -0.73 -11.08
N THR A 540 -8.52 -1.44 -10.77
CA THR A 540 -8.52 -2.49 -9.75
C THR A 540 -7.84 -3.74 -10.30
N LEU A 541 -6.59 -3.98 -9.93
CA LEU A 541 -5.81 -5.13 -10.34
C LEU A 541 -5.96 -6.26 -9.33
N VAL A 542 -6.26 -7.47 -9.79
CA VAL A 542 -6.28 -8.70 -8.99
C VAL A 542 -5.03 -9.52 -9.31
N ARG A 543 -4.35 -10.08 -8.31
CA ARG A 543 -3.12 -10.86 -8.49
C ARG A 543 -3.15 -12.15 -7.67
N PRO A 544 -2.88 -13.32 -8.27
CA PRO A 544 -2.81 -14.57 -7.53
C PRO A 544 -1.68 -14.55 -6.50
N ILE A 545 -1.94 -15.20 -5.36
CA ILE A 545 -0.97 -15.50 -4.31
C ILE A 545 -0.75 -17.02 -4.36
N ASN A 546 0.48 -17.47 -4.09
CA ASN A 546 0.76 -18.90 -4.05
C ASN A 546 -0.04 -19.61 -2.94
N VAL A 547 -0.68 -20.73 -3.27
CA VAL A 547 -1.46 -21.55 -2.32
C VAL A 547 -0.92 -22.98 -2.18
N GLU A 548 0.19 -23.31 -2.87
CA GLU A 548 0.81 -24.65 -2.92
C GLU A 548 2.19 -24.72 -2.22
#